data_AF-K2ADQ7-F1
#
_entry.id   AF-K2ADQ7-F1
#
_cell.length_a   1.000
_cell.length_b   1.000
_cell.length_c   1.000
_cell.angle_alpha   90.00
_cell.angle_beta   90.00
_cell.angle_gamma   90.00
#
_symmetry.space_group_name_H-M   'P 1'
#
loop_
_entity.id
_entity.type
_entity.pdbx_description
1 polymer ?
#
loop_
_entity_poly.entity_id
_entity_poly.type
_entity_poly.pdbx_seq_one_letter_code
_entity_poly.pdbx_strand_id
1 'polypeptide(L)'
;MDETATAESRDAAIEANRQSPDLIPAAVLAARGLIDRGDKKSATRVLKKAWEVRPHPELAAAFAEIEPDEIPQERLKRFRTLTALHPDHDETRLLLAELNITAEEYPDARRALGDIVTRHPTQRALAIMAAIERGEGSDEAVVRGWLSKALTAPRGPQWCCDKCQAIHATWQPICENCGGFDTLSWRDPVETHGASATGAELLPLLVNEPVIPSTTPPKVTPESEPEIIDLAAVARSAN
;
A
#
# COMPACT_ATOMS: atom_id res chain seq x y z
N MET A 1 -20.86 -4.32 28.71
CA MET A 1 -20.68 -5.48 27.83
C MET A 1 -20.46 -6.68 28.71
N ASP A 2 -21.10 -7.80 28.43
CA ASP A 2 -21.07 -8.98 29.30
C ASP A 2 -19.69 -9.67 29.22
N GLU A 3 -18.97 -9.67 30.34
CA GLU A 3 -17.58 -10.12 30.45
C GLU A 3 -17.47 -11.65 30.26
N THR A 4 -18.54 -12.38 30.56
CA THR A 4 -18.66 -13.83 30.36
C THR A 4 -18.83 -14.19 28.88
N ALA A 5 -19.69 -13.46 28.16
CA ALA A 5 -19.90 -13.64 26.72
C ALA A 5 -18.63 -13.35 25.91
N THR A 6 -17.79 -12.41 26.37
CA THR A 6 -16.48 -12.14 25.75
C THR A 6 -15.45 -13.22 26.06
N ALA A 7 -15.49 -13.85 27.24
CA ALA A 7 -14.63 -15.00 27.56
C ALA A 7 -14.98 -16.24 26.72
N GLU A 8 -16.27 -16.61 26.64
CA GLU A 8 -16.74 -17.74 25.83
C GLU A 8 -16.42 -17.56 24.34
N SER A 9 -16.61 -16.35 23.81
CA SER A 9 -16.27 -16.02 22.41
C SER A 9 -14.78 -16.18 22.12
N ARG A 10 -13.91 -15.81 23.06
CA ARG A 10 -12.45 -15.95 22.93
C ARG A 10 -12.01 -17.41 23.00
N ASP A 11 -12.56 -18.19 23.93
CA ASP A 11 -12.23 -19.61 24.06
C ASP A 11 -12.70 -20.41 22.84
N ALA A 12 -13.86 -20.07 22.28
CA ALA A 12 -14.33 -20.63 21.01
C ALA A 12 -13.37 -20.34 19.85
N ALA A 13 -12.80 -19.13 19.76
CA ALA A 13 -11.82 -18.79 18.73
C ALA A 13 -10.52 -19.59 18.86
N ILE A 14 -10.05 -19.83 20.08
CA ILE A 14 -8.86 -20.63 20.36
C ILE A 14 -9.09 -22.09 19.97
N GLU A 15 -10.25 -22.64 20.32
CA GLU A 15 -10.62 -24.01 19.97
C GLU A 15 -10.82 -24.16 18.45
N ALA A 16 -11.43 -23.18 17.77
CA ALA A 16 -11.53 -23.18 16.31
C ALA A 16 -10.15 -23.22 15.63
N ASN A 17 -9.20 -22.39 16.09
CA ASN A 17 -7.83 -22.41 15.56
C ASN A 17 -7.11 -23.74 15.88
N ARG A 18 -7.43 -24.40 16.99
CA ARG A 18 -6.90 -25.73 17.30
C ARG A 18 -7.43 -26.79 16.32
N GLN A 19 -8.68 -26.65 15.89
CA GLN A 19 -9.33 -27.58 14.96
C GLN A 19 -8.92 -27.34 13.50
N SER A 20 -8.69 -26.08 13.10
CA SER A 20 -8.21 -25.71 11.77
C SER A 20 -7.06 -24.69 11.87
N PRO A 21 -5.81 -25.15 12.14
CA PRO A 21 -4.66 -24.27 12.33
C PRO A 21 -4.21 -23.52 11.07
N ASP A 22 -4.72 -23.92 9.92
CA ASP A 22 -4.50 -23.34 8.59
C ASP A 22 -5.52 -22.24 8.24
N LEU A 23 -6.61 -22.14 9.00
CA LEU A 23 -7.62 -21.11 8.83
C LEU A 23 -7.13 -19.79 9.43
N ILE A 24 -6.53 -18.96 8.58
CA ILE A 24 -6.01 -17.62 8.91
C ILE A 24 -6.93 -16.80 9.83
N PRO A 25 -8.23 -16.60 9.53
CA PRO A 25 -9.11 -15.80 10.38
C PRO A 25 -9.29 -16.39 11.78
N ALA A 26 -9.26 -17.72 11.94
CA ALA A 26 -9.30 -18.34 13.27
C ALA A 26 -8.01 -18.05 14.06
N ALA A 27 -6.85 -18.13 13.41
CA ALA A 27 -5.57 -17.78 14.04
C ALA A 27 -5.52 -16.30 14.48
N VAL A 28 -6.02 -15.39 13.64
CA VAL A 28 -6.12 -13.95 13.95
C VAL A 28 -7.05 -13.71 15.14
N LEU A 29 -8.25 -14.30 15.14
CA LEU A 29 -9.21 -14.16 16.23
C LEU A 29 -8.67 -14.73 17.55
N ALA A 30 -8.06 -15.92 17.50
CA ALA A 30 -7.43 -16.54 18.67
C ALA A 30 -6.29 -15.67 19.22
N ALA A 31 -5.44 -15.12 18.34
CA ALA A 31 -4.33 -14.26 18.74
C ALA A 31 -4.82 -12.97 19.40
N ARG A 32 -5.84 -12.31 18.84
CA ARG A 32 -6.46 -11.11 19.45
C ARG A 32 -7.06 -11.40 20.81
N GLY A 33 -7.77 -12.52 20.96
CA GLY A 33 -8.28 -12.97 22.26
C GLY A 33 -7.17 -13.23 23.29
N LEU A 34 -5.99 -13.65 22.84
CA LEU A 34 -4.81 -13.82 23.71
C LEU A 34 -4.14 -12.48 24.06
N ILE A 35 -4.06 -11.54 23.11
CA ILE A 35 -3.56 -10.18 23.32
C ILE A 35 -4.42 -9.44 24.34
N ASP A 36 -5.75 -9.53 24.22
CA ASP A 36 -6.70 -8.95 25.18
C ASP A 36 -6.49 -9.47 26.62
N ARG A 37 -6.01 -10.71 26.77
CA ARG A 37 -5.67 -11.31 28.08
C ARG A 37 -4.25 -11.00 28.54
N GLY A 38 -3.48 -10.24 27.76
CA GLY A 38 -2.06 -9.98 28.02
C GLY A 38 -1.14 -11.18 27.77
N ASP A 39 -1.64 -12.29 27.20
CA ASP A 39 -0.83 -13.48 26.88
C ASP A 39 -0.12 -13.33 25.53
N LYS A 40 0.83 -12.39 25.49
CA LYS A 40 1.65 -12.08 24.30
C LYS A 40 2.43 -13.30 23.79
N LYS A 41 2.85 -14.18 24.69
CA LYS A 41 3.65 -15.38 24.37
C LYS A 41 2.82 -16.39 23.59
N SER A 42 1.60 -16.67 24.05
CA SER A 42 0.71 -17.57 23.32
C SER A 42 0.21 -16.94 22.02
N ALA A 43 -0.11 -15.65 22.00
CA ALA A 43 -0.47 -14.95 20.76
C ALA A 43 0.63 -15.08 19.70
N THR A 44 1.88 -14.79 20.09
CA THR A 44 3.07 -14.98 19.25
C THR A 44 3.16 -16.41 18.71
N ARG A 45 2.94 -17.42 19.54
CA ARG A 45 3.01 -18.83 19.14
C ARG A 45 1.93 -19.21 18.13
N VAL A 46 0.69 -18.74 18.33
CA VAL A 46 -0.43 -18.97 17.40
C VAL A 46 -0.13 -18.37 16.03
N LEU A 47 0.23 -17.08 16.00
CA LEU A 47 0.50 -16.37 14.74
C LEU A 47 1.72 -16.93 14.01
N LYS A 48 2.79 -17.24 14.75
CA LYS A 48 3.97 -17.89 14.17
C LYS A 48 3.60 -19.23 13.53
N LYS A 49 2.78 -20.04 14.19
CA LYS A 49 2.36 -21.34 13.65
C LYS A 49 1.51 -21.20 12.38
N ALA A 50 0.58 -20.25 12.35
CA ALA A 50 -0.20 -19.95 11.16
C ALA A 50 0.68 -19.43 10.02
N TRP A 51 1.66 -18.57 10.33
CA TRP A 51 2.63 -18.05 9.35
C TRP A 51 3.52 -19.15 8.76
N GLU A 52 3.93 -20.14 9.57
CA GLU A 52 4.64 -21.33 9.08
C GLU A 52 3.82 -22.10 8.02
N VAL A 53 2.49 -22.12 8.14
CA VAL A 53 1.62 -22.76 7.14
C VAL A 53 1.46 -21.89 5.90
N ARG A 54 1.13 -20.61 6.08
CA ARG A 54 0.95 -19.66 4.98
C ARG A 54 1.20 -18.22 5.46
N PRO A 55 2.24 -17.54 4.97
CA PRO A 55 2.40 -16.10 5.14
C PRO A 55 1.15 -15.34 4.68
N HIS A 56 0.64 -14.42 5.51
CA HIS A 56 -0.59 -13.70 5.21
C HIS A 56 -0.63 -12.31 5.87
N PRO A 57 -1.08 -11.25 5.18
CA PRO A 57 -1.04 -9.89 5.71
C PRO A 57 -1.84 -9.71 7.01
N GLU A 58 -2.98 -10.37 7.16
CA GLU A 58 -3.76 -10.31 8.41
C GLU A 58 -3.05 -10.93 9.61
N LEU A 59 -2.18 -11.94 9.40
CA LEU A 59 -1.35 -12.48 10.49
C LEU A 59 -0.27 -11.48 10.90
N ALA A 60 0.34 -10.77 9.94
CA ALA A 60 1.31 -9.72 10.21
C ALA A 60 0.67 -8.55 10.97
N ALA A 61 -0.54 -8.15 10.59
CA ALA A 61 -1.32 -7.11 11.28
C ALA A 61 -1.62 -7.52 12.74
N ALA A 62 -2.15 -8.72 12.96
CA ALA A 62 -2.38 -9.24 14.31
C ALA A 62 -1.08 -9.38 15.12
N PHE A 63 0.05 -9.67 14.47
CA PHE A 63 1.35 -9.73 15.13
C PHE A 63 1.84 -8.34 15.55
N ALA A 64 1.54 -7.29 14.77
CA ALA A 64 1.84 -5.91 15.14
C ALA A 64 1.11 -5.51 16.44
N GLU A 65 -0.15 -5.93 16.60
CA GLU A 65 -1.01 -5.63 17.76
C GLU A 65 -0.45 -6.15 19.11
N ILE A 66 0.48 -7.11 19.11
CA ILE A 66 1.11 -7.64 20.33
C ILE A 66 1.95 -6.57 21.06
N GLU A 67 2.62 -5.71 20.31
CA GLU A 67 3.48 -4.62 20.81
C GLU A 67 3.20 -3.34 20.00
N PRO A 68 2.14 -2.58 20.35
CA PRO A 68 1.75 -1.40 19.59
C PRO A 68 2.75 -0.23 19.73
N ASP A 69 3.41 -0.13 20.88
CA ASP A 69 4.22 1.03 21.28
C ASP A 69 5.73 0.88 21.02
N GLU A 70 6.16 -0.19 20.35
CA GLU A 70 7.56 -0.41 20.01
C GLU A 70 8.05 0.56 18.93
N ILE A 71 9.33 0.96 18.99
CA ILE A 71 9.94 1.78 17.94
C ILE A 71 10.21 0.94 16.68
N PRO A 72 10.35 1.56 15.49
CA PRO A 72 10.50 0.82 14.23
C PRO A 72 11.62 -0.23 14.22
N GLN A 73 12.77 0.05 14.83
CA GLN A 73 13.92 -0.86 14.87
C GLN A 73 13.64 -2.08 15.76
N GLU A 74 12.91 -1.90 16.87
CA GLU A 74 12.45 -2.99 17.73
C GLU A 74 11.42 -3.86 17.00
N ARG A 75 10.48 -3.22 16.30
CA ARG A 75 9.49 -3.89 15.44
C ARG A 75 10.16 -4.77 14.41
N LEU A 76 11.11 -4.20 13.64
CA LEU A 76 11.86 -4.94 12.62
C LEU A 76 12.56 -6.17 13.23
N LYS A 77 13.18 -6.02 14.41
CA LYS A 77 13.84 -7.12 15.12
C LYS A 77 12.83 -8.19 15.56
N ARG A 78 11.68 -7.82 16.10
CA ARG A 78 10.64 -8.76 16.56
C ARG A 78 10.01 -9.53 15.40
N PHE A 79 9.71 -8.85 14.30
CA PHE A 79 9.13 -9.44 13.10
C PHE A 79 10.03 -10.46 12.39
N ARG A 80 11.35 -10.49 12.67
CA ARG A 80 12.24 -11.58 12.23
C ARG A 80 11.74 -12.97 12.63
N THR A 81 10.95 -13.05 13.70
CA THR A 81 10.28 -14.29 14.14
C THR A 81 9.35 -14.88 13.08
N LEU A 82 8.69 -14.03 12.29
CA LEU A 82 7.83 -14.43 11.18
C LEU A 82 8.61 -14.50 9.87
N THR A 83 9.37 -13.45 9.57
CA THR A 83 9.98 -13.28 8.24
C THR A 83 11.12 -14.25 7.96
N ALA A 84 11.76 -14.83 8.98
CA ALA A 84 12.77 -15.86 8.80
C ALA A 84 12.20 -17.23 8.38
N LEU A 85 10.89 -17.46 8.51
CA LEU A 85 10.27 -18.76 8.22
C LEU A 85 10.10 -19.03 6.73
N HIS A 86 9.75 -17.99 5.96
CA HIS A 86 9.48 -18.06 4.52
C HIS A 86 10.12 -16.87 3.81
N PRO A 87 11.46 -16.77 3.78
CA PRO A 87 12.18 -15.56 3.34
C PRO A 87 11.93 -15.20 1.88
N ASP A 88 11.68 -16.18 1.02
CA ASP A 88 11.47 -15.97 -0.42
C ASP A 88 10.00 -15.76 -0.80
N HIS A 89 9.06 -15.93 0.13
CA HIS A 89 7.64 -15.75 -0.13
C HIS A 89 7.30 -14.27 -0.33
N ASP A 90 6.48 -13.95 -1.34
CA ASP A 90 6.17 -12.56 -1.70
C ASP A 90 5.59 -11.75 -0.54
N GLU A 91 4.63 -12.31 0.21
CA GLU A 91 4.08 -11.64 1.39
C GLU A 91 5.16 -11.33 2.44
N THR A 92 6.12 -12.24 2.65
CA THR A 92 7.23 -12.00 3.59
C THR A 92 8.13 -10.86 3.10
N ARG A 93 8.42 -10.83 1.80
CA ARG A 93 9.27 -9.81 1.18
C ARG A 93 8.60 -8.44 1.16
N LEU A 94 7.30 -8.38 0.87
CA LEU A 94 6.48 -7.17 0.96
C LEU A 94 6.45 -6.64 2.40
N LEU A 95 6.18 -7.51 3.38
CA LEU A 95 6.20 -7.14 4.81
C LEU A 95 7.59 -6.63 5.24
N LEU A 96 8.66 -7.32 4.87
CA LEU A 96 10.03 -6.88 5.16
C LEU A 96 10.33 -5.51 4.55
N ALA A 97 9.90 -5.26 3.31
CA ALA A 97 10.10 -3.96 2.67
C ALA A 97 9.38 -2.84 3.44
N GLU A 98 8.12 -3.04 3.83
CA GLU A 98 7.35 -2.08 4.63
C GLU A 98 7.95 -1.83 6.02
N LEU A 99 8.43 -2.88 6.69
CA LEU A 99 9.10 -2.77 7.99
C LEU A 99 10.39 -1.96 7.88
N ASN A 100 11.19 -2.19 6.83
CA ASN A 100 12.42 -1.45 6.59
C ASN A 100 12.14 0.02 6.20
N ILE A 101 11.10 0.29 5.39
CA ILE A 101 10.65 1.67 5.11
C ILE A 101 10.28 2.40 6.41
N THR A 102 9.55 1.73 7.30
CA THR A 102 9.14 2.29 8.60
C THR A 102 10.34 2.55 9.51
N ALA A 103 11.40 1.75 9.37
CA ALA A 103 12.66 1.93 10.08
C ALA A 103 13.65 2.88 9.36
N GLU A 104 13.24 3.47 8.23
CA GLU A 104 14.07 4.33 7.36
C GLU A 104 15.30 3.62 6.75
N GLU A 105 15.29 2.30 6.71
CA GLU A 105 16.34 1.44 6.13
C GLU A 105 16.04 1.17 4.64
N TYR A 106 15.96 2.22 3.82
CA TYR A 106 15.51 2.12 2.43
C TYR A 106 16.34 1.16 1.54
N PRO A 107 17.69 1.06 1.66
CA PRO A 107 18.46 0.09 0.89
C PRO A 107 18.08 -1.37 1.20
N ASP A 108 17.75 -1.66 2.46
CA ASP A 108 17.29 -2.98 2.88
C ASP A 108 15.84 -3.23 2.46
N ALA A 109 14.99 -2.20 2.46
CA ALA A 109 13.65 -2.28 1.90
C ALA A 109 13.68 -2.63 0.40
N ARG A 110 14.56 -1.98 -0.39
CA ARG A 110 14.77 -2.28 -1.81
C ARG A 110 15.22 -3.71 -2.02
N ARG A 111 16.17 -4.19 -1.20
CA ARG A 111 16.67 -5.57 -1.27
C ARG A 111 15.58 -6.59 -0.95
N ALA A 112 14.76 -6.33 0.07
CA ALA A 112 13.64 -7.20 0.43
C ALA A 112 12.60 -7.26 -0.69
N LEU A 113 12.22 -6.10 -1.26
CA LEU A 113 11.27 -6.02 -2.36
C LEU A 113 11.78 -6.76 -3.60
N GLY A 114 13.08 -6.63 -3.94
CA GLY A 114 13.76 -7.32 -5.02
C GLY A 114 13.01 -7.26 -6.36
N ASP A 115 12.79 -8.41 -7.00
CA ASP A 115 12.15 -8.55 -8.31
C ASP A 115 10.60 -8.51 -8.32
N ILE A 116 9.93 -8.33 -7.18
CA ILE A 116 8.45 -8.40 -7.13
C ILE A 116 7.81 -7.36 -8.06
N VAL A 117 8.39 -6.16 -8.15
CA VAL A 117 7.87 -5.08 -9.01
C VAL A 117 7.93 -5.37 -10.51
N THR A 118 8.66 -6.41 -10.93
CA THR A 118 8.67 -6.86 -12.33
C THR A 118 7.94 -8.19 -12.49
N ARG A 119 8.08 -9.11 -11.54
CA ARG A 119 7.49 -10.46 -11.61
C ARG A 119 6.02 -10.52 -11.22
N HIS A 120 5.58 -9.73 -10.24
CA HIS A 120 4.19 -9.65 -9.75
C HIS A 120 3.86 -8.19 -9.34
N PRO A 121 3.71 -7.28 -10.32
CA PRO A 121 3.61 -5.84 -10.09
C PRO A 121 2.24 -5.43 -9.54
N THR A 122 1.98 -5.73 -8.27
CA THR A 122 0.73 -5.32 -7.60
C THR A 122 0.77 -3.85 -7.19
N GLN A 123 -0.41 -3.27 -6.92
CA GLN A 123 -0.52 -1.91 -6.37
C GLN A 123 0.36 -1.74 -5.12
N ARG A 124 0.34 -2.73 -4.21
CA ARG A 124 1.15 -2.73 -2.99
C ARG A 124 2.64 -2.73 -3.30
N ALA A 125 3.12 -3.64 -4.17
CA ALA A 125 4.54 -3.71 -4.53
C ALA A 125 5.06 -2.41 -5.16
N LEU A 126 4.28 -1.81 -6.06
CA LEU A 126 4.65 -0.56 -6.73
C LEU A 126 4.58 0.65 -5.79
N ALA A 127 3.62 0.69 -4.87
CA ALA A 127 3.55 1.72 -3.83
C ALA A 127 4.74 1.64 -2.86
N ILE A 128 5.15 0.43 -2.47
CA ILE A 128 6.37 0.21 -1.67
C ILE A 128 7.59 0.73 -2.43
N MET A 129 7.73 0.43 -3.73
CA MET A 129 8.83 0.96 -4.53
C MET A 129 8.82 2.49 -4.59
N ALA A 130 7.65 3.10 -4.79
CA ALA A 130 7.53 4.57 -4.78
C ALA A 130 7.98 5.17 -3.43
N ALA A 131 7.64 4.52 -2.32
CA ALA A 131 8.07 4.94 -0.99
C ALA A 131 9.59 4.79 -0.79
N ILE A 132 10.19 3.71 -1.31
CA ILE A 132 11.65 3.50 -1.31
C ILE A 132 12.36 4.61 -2.09
N GLU A 133 11.94 4.86 -3.34
CA GLU A 133 12.53 5.90 -4.19
C GLU A 133 12.47 7.28 -3.52
N ARG A 134 11.33 7.61 -2.90
CA ARG A 134 11.20 8.85 -2.14
C ARG A 134 12.16 8.91 -0.96
N GLY A 135 12.27 7.83 -0.19
CA GLY A 135 13.16 7.74 0.98
C GLY A 135 14.64 7.82 0.62
N GLU A 136 15.02 7.30 -0.54
CA GLU A 136 16.39 7.37 -1.07
C GLU A 136 16.71 8.73 -1.74
N GLY A 137 15.72 9.62 -1.85
CA GLY A 137 15.90 10.97 -2.40
C GLY A 137 15.89 11.04 -3.93
N SER A 138 15.26 10.08 -4.61
CA SER A 138 15.04 10.14 -6.06
C SER A 138 14.14 11.31 -6.46
N ASP A 139 14.29 11.78 -7.70
CA ASP A 139 13.48 12.87 -8.25
C ASP A 139 11.97 12.60 -8.16
N GLU A 140 11.18 13.65 -7.96
CA GLU A 140 9.72 13.53 -7.83
C GLU A 140 9.08 12.86 -9.05
N ALA A 141 9.63 13.09 -10.25
CA ALA A 141 9.18 12.45 -11.47
C ALA A 141 9.31 10.91 -11.42
N VAL A 142 10.37 10.38 -10.78
CA VAL A 142 10.58 8.92 -10.61
C VAL A 142 9.52 8.36 -9.65
N VAL A 143 9.32 9.02 -8.51
CA VAL A 143 8.30 8.63 -7.51
C VAL A 143 6.91 8.64 -8.15
N ARG A 144 6.59 9.69 -8.91
CA ARG A 144 5.32 9.83 -9.62
C ARG A 144 5.14 8.76 -10.67
N GLY A 145 6.20 8.41 -11.41
CA GLY A 145 6.19 7.32 -12.38
C GLY A 145 5.79 5.97 -11.76
N TRP A 146 6.29 5.65 -10.56
CA TRP A 146 5.88 4.44 -9.85
C TRP A 146 4.43 4.48 -9.36
N LEU A 147 3.99 5.61 -8.80
CA LEU A 147 2.61 5.77 -8.36
C LEU A 147 1.61 5.69 -9.52
N SER A 148 1.95 6.27 -10.67
CA SER A 148 1.14 6.16 -11.90
C SER A 148 1.01 4.70 -12.36
N LYS A 149 2.11 3.91 -12.32
CA LYS A 149 2.03 2.47 -12.62
C LYS A 149 1.12 1.72 -11.63
N ALA A 150 1.15 2.10 -10.34
CA ALA A 150 0.32 1.48 -9.31
C ALA A 150 -1.18 1.69 -9.55
N LEU A 151 -1.61 2.79 -10.18
CA LEU A 151 -3.05 3.06 -10.42
C LEU A 151 -3.73 2.04 -11.31
N THR A 152 -2.99 1.45 -12.26
CA THR A 152 -3.50 0.45 -13.20
C THR A 152 -3.05 -0.97 -12.89
N ALA A 153 -2.24 -1.14 -11.85
CA ALA A 153 -1.78 -2.46 -11.42
C ALA A 153 -2.91 -3.25 -10.73
N PRO A 154 -2.88 -4.59 -10.80
CA PRO A 154 -3.77 -5.44 -10.00
C PRO A 154 -3.53 -5.18 -8.51
N ARG A 155 -4.60 -5.21 -7.69
CA ARG A 155 -4.47 -5.02 -6.23
C ARG A 155 -3.63 -6.11 -5.56
N GLY A 156 -3.52 -7.26 -6.22
CA GLY A 156 -2.93 -8.48 -5.67
C GLY A 156 -3.98 -9.36 -5.00
N PRO A 157 -3.54 -10.33 -4.18
CA PRO A 157 -4.42 -11.28 -3.54
C PRO A 157 -5.44 -10.60 -2.63
N GLN A 158 -6.67 -11.08 -2.69
CA GLN A 158 -7.81 -10.61 -1.89
C GLN A 158 -8.64 -11.80 -1.43
N TRP A 159 -9.59 -11.57 -0.53
CA TRP A 159 -10.57 -12.60 -0.19
C TRP A 159 -11.57 -12.75 -1.34
N CYS A 160 -11.52 -13.88 -2.03
CA CYS A 160 -12.38 -14.16 -3.16
C CYS A 160 -13.26 -15.37 -2.87
N CYS A 161 -14.56 -15.25 -3.12
CA CYS A 161 -15.49 -16.36 -3.00
C CYS A 161 -15.21 -17.41 -4.09
N ASP A 162 -14.93 -18.66 -3.73
CA ASP A 162 -14.70 -19.78 -4.63
C ASP A 162 -15.95 -20.13 -5.47
N LYS A 163 -17.14 -19.82 -4.95
CA LYS A 163 -18.42 -20.12 -5.61
C LYS A 163 -18.84 -19.07 -6.63
N CYS A 164 -18.78 -17.78 -6.28
CA CYS A 164 -19.33 -16.69 -7.10
C CYS A 164 -18.30 -15.63 -7.52
N GLN A 165 -17.02 -15.79 -7.15
CA GLN A 165 -15.92 -14.86 -7.44
C GLN A 165 -16.07 -13.45 -6.86
N ALA A 166 -17.07 -13.19 -6.00
CA ALA A 166 -17.17 -11.94 -5.27
C ALA A 166 -15.91 -11.69 -4.44
N ILE A 167 -15.42 -10.44 -4.47
CA ILE A 167 -14.26 -9.98 -3.71
C ILE A 167 -14.76 -9.35 -2.41
N HIS A 168 -14.12 -9.69 -1.30
CA HIS A 168 -14.39 -9.15 0.02
C HIS A 168 -13.15 -8.46 0.59
N ALA A 169 -13.35 -7.39 1.36
CA ALA A 169 -12.26 -6.67 2.00
C ALA A 169 -11.70 -7.42 3.22
N THR A 170 -12.57 -8.14 3.94
CA THR A 170 -12.24 -8.94 5.13
C THR A 170 -12.84 -10.32 4.98
N TRP A 171 -12.21 -11.34 5.56
CA TRP A 171 -12.81 -12.66 5.60
C TRP A 171 -14.12 -12.67 6.37
N GLN A 172 -15.09 -13.46 5.88
CA GLN A 172 -16.34 -13.76 6.56
C GLN A 172 -16.71 -15.23 6.33
N PRO A 173 -17.40 -15.88 7.29
CA PRO A 173 -17.79 -17.28 7.16
C PRO A 173 -18.86 -17.50 6.08
N ILE A 174 -19.62 -16.46 5.75
CA ILE A 174 -20.68 -16.49 4.74
C ILE A 174 -20.38 -15.42 3.71
N CYS A 175 -20.36 -15.79 2.42
CA CYS A 175 -20.24 -14.83 1.33
C CYS A 175 -21.50 -13.93 1.28
N GLU A 176 -21.30 -12.63 1.46
CA GLU A 176 -22.38 -11.62 1.44
C GLU A 176 -23.11 -11.54 0.08
N ASN A 177 -22.47 -11.99 -1.01
CA ASN A 177 -23.08 -11.96 -2.34
C ASN A 177 -23.98 -13.17 -2.62
N CYS A 178 -23.49 -14.39 -2.37
CA CYS A 178 -24.20 -15.62 -2.78
C CYS A 178 -24.65 -16.52 -1.61
N GLY A 179 -24.42 -16.12 -0.36
CA GLY A 179 -24.77 -16.88 0.84
C GLY A 179 -24.01 -18.20 1.01
N GLY A 180 -22.89 -18.40 0.30
CA GLY A 180 -22.07 -19.60 0.45
C GLY A 180 -21.34 -19.61 1.79
N PHE A 181 -21.32 -20.76 2.48
CA PHE A 181 -20.58 -20.95 3.73
C PHE A 181 -19.16 -21.46 3.46
N ASP A 182 -18.17 -20.87 4.13
CA ASP A 182 -16.75 -21.24 4.06
C ASP A 182 -16.20 -21.29 2.63
N THR A 183 -16.54 -20.28 1.85
CA THR A 183 -16.16 -20.20 0.43
C THR A 183 -15.11 -19.14 0.15
N LEU A 184 -14.59 -18.41 1.15
CA LEU A 184 -13.66 -17.30 0.91
C LEU A 184 -12.21 -17.79 1.01
N SER A 185 -11.48 -17.67 -0.09
CA SER A 185 -10.05 -18.00 -0.18
C SER A 185 -9.22 -16.77 -0.56
N TRP A 186 -8.03 -16.67 0.03
CA TRP A 186 -7.07 -15.59 -0.29
C TRP A 186 -6.31 -15.93 -1.57
N ARG A 187 -6.62 -15.23 -2.66
CA ARG A 187 -6.00 -15.44 -3.98
C ARG A 187 -6.07 -14.18 -4.82
N ASP A 188 -5.28 -14.11 -5.88
CA ASP A 188 -5.49 -13.10 -6.92
C ASP A 188 -6.91 -13.30 -7.52
N PRO A 189 -7.74 -12.24 -7.58
CA PRO A 189 -9.04 -12.33 -8.21
C PRO A 189 -8.92 -12.75 -9.67
N VAL A 190 -9.90 -13.51 -10.16
CA VAL A 190 -10.04 -13.73 -11.60
C VAL A 190 -10.41 -12.39 -12.22
N GLU A 191 -9.48 -11.79 -12.95
CA GLU A 191 -9.65 -10.52 -13.68
C GLU A 191 -10.94 -10.57 -14.51
N THR A 192 -12.02 -10.00 -13.99
CA THR A 192 -13.32 -9.94 -14.68
C THR A 192 -13.49 -8.63 -15.43
N HIS A 193 -12.74 -7.61 -15.01
CA HIS A 193 -12.62 -6.32 -15.66
C HIS A 193 -11.15 -5.89 -15.51
N GLY A 194 -10.43 -5.72 -16.61
CA GLY A 194 -9.07 -5.16 -16.57
C GLY A 194 -9.05 -3.79 -15.90
N ALA A 195 -7.85 -3.26 -15.63
CA ALA A 195 -7.61 -1.95 -15.02
C ALA A 195 -8.75 -0.97 -15.38
N SER A 196 -9.47 -0.49 -14.35
CA SER A 196 -10.65 0.37 -14.52
C SER A 196 -10.42 1.34 -15.67
N ALA A 197 -11.32 1.36 -16.65
CA ALA A 197 -11.21 2.26 -17.80
C ALA A 197 -11.01 3.72 -17.34
N THR A 198 -11.54 4.11 -16.18
CA THR A 198 -11.34 5.44 -15.60
C THR A 198 -9.94 5.71 -15.03
N GLY A 199 -9.21 4.69 -14.58
CA GLY A 199 -7.88 4.86 -13.97
C GLY A 199 -6.77 5.02 -15.01
N ALA A 200 -6.87 4.29 -16.13
CA ALA A 200 -5.88 4.33 -17.21
C ALA A 200 -5.96 5.64 -18.02
N GLU A 201 -7.17 6.16 -18.27
CA GLU A 201 -7.41 7.36 -19.08
C GLU A 201 -6.85 8.65 -18.45
N LEU A 202 -6.67 8.68 -17.13
CA LEU A 202 -6.13 9.85 -16.41
C LEU A 202 -4.61 9.84 -16.27
N LEU A 203 -3.93 8.73 -16.59
CA LEU A 203 -2.47 8.62 -16.46
C LEU A 203 -1.68 9.71 -17.20
N PRO A 204 -2.03 10.12 -18.44
CA PRO A 204 -1.30 11.17 -19.14
C PRO A 204 -1.30 12.52 -18.41
N LEU A 205 -2.36 12.82 -17.66
CA LEU A 205 -2.49 14.06 -16.88
C LEU A 205 -1.73 14.02 -15.56
N LEU A 206 -1.51 12.82 -15.01
CA LEU A 206 -0.75 12.64 -13.77
C LEU A 206 0.76 12.60 -14.02
N VAL A 207 1.19 11.98 -15.12
CA VAL A 207 2.60 11.86 -15.48
C VAL A 207 3.18 13.17 -16.02
N ASN A 208 2.37 13.98 -16.71
CA ASN A 208 2.82 15.26 -17.22
C ASN A 208 2.70 16.35 -16.14
N GLU A 209 3.82 16.97 -15.80
CA GLU A 209 3.82 18.22 -15.08
C GLU A 209 3.12 19.29 -15.95
N PRO A 210 2.15 20.06 -15.44
CA PRO A 210 1.67 21.21 -16.19
C PRO A 210 2.89 22.09 -16.45
N VAL A 211 3.23 22.27 -17.73
CA VAL A 211 4.10 23.37 -18.15
C VAL A 211 3.34 24.62 -17.74
N ILE A 212 3.62 25.14 -16.55
CA ILE A 212 3.24 26.50 -16.20
C ILE A 212 4.03 27.32 -17.21
N PRO A 213 3.37 27.99 -18.18
CA PRO A 213 4.10 28.87 -19.05
C PRO A 213 4.75 29.90 -18.13
N SER A 214 6.08 29.91 -18.09
CA SER A 214 6.83 30.92 -17.36
C SER A 214 6.33 32.26 -17.85
N THR A 215 5.48 32.91 -17.07
CA THR A 215 5.09 34.31 -17.26
C THR A 215 6.26 35.16 -16.81
N THR A 216 7.40 35.00 -17.47
CA THR A 216 8.38 36.07 -17.55
C THR A 216 7.69 37.14 -18.39
N PRO A 217 7.25 38.27 -17.83
CA PRO A 217 6.69 39.34 -18.63
C PRO A 217 7.73 39.69 -19.70
N PRO A 218 7.32 39.85 -20.98
CA PRO A 218 8.24 40.26 -22.01
C PRO A 218 8.91 41.55 -21.56
N LYS A 219 10.25 41.57 -21.58
CA LYS A 219 11.02 42.78 -21.35
C LYS A 219 10.56 43.78 -22.41
N VAL A 220 9.74 44.74 -21.99
CA VAL A 220 9.33 45.87 -22.83
C VAL A 220 10.61 46.62 -23.14
N THR A 221 11.13 46.42 -24.35
CA THR A 221 12.12 47.31 -24.94
C THR A 221 11.44 48.68 -25.01
N PRO A 222 12.02 49.75 -24.44
CA PRO A 222 11.44 51.08 -24.62
C PRO A 222 11.41 51.38 -26.11
N GLU A 223 10.19 51.53 -26.62
CA GLU A 223 9.89 52.04 -27.95
C GLU A 223 10.49 53.44 -28.05
N SER A 224 11.25 53.69 -29.12
CA SER A 224 11.85 54.99 -29.41
C SER A 224 10.78 56.08 -29.36
N GLU A 225 11.03 57.14 -28.59
CA GLU A 225 10.16 58.32 -28.53
C GLU A 225 9.82 58.82 -29.94
N PRO A 226 8.53 59.06 -30.27
CA PRO A 226 8.18 59.66 -31.54
C PRO A 226 8.73 61.09 -31.59
N GLU A 227 9.52 61.37 -32.63
CA GLU A 227 10.09 62.68 -32.91
C GLU A 227 8.97 63.73 -33.05
N ILE A 228 8.94 64.70 -32.14
CA ILE A 228 7.94 65.78 -32.16
C ILE A 228 8.26 66.67 -33.35
N ILE A 229 7.42 66.61 -34.39
CA ILE A 229 7.49 67.55 -35.51
C ILE A 229 7.04 68.92 -35.01
N ASP A 230 7.97 69.88 -34.95
CA ASP A 230 7.68 71.27 -34.60
C ASP A 230 6.91 71.98 -35.74
N LEU A 231 5.59 71.96 -35.65
CA LEU A 231 4.68 72.65 -36.57
C LEU A 231 4.86 74.18 -36.59
N ALA A 232 5.51 74.78 -35.58
CA ALA A 232 5.80 76.23 -35.56
C ALA A 232 7.06 76.61 -36.36
N ALA A 233 7.87 75.65 -36.78
CA ALA A 233 8.96 75.85 -37.73
C ALA A 233 8.47 75.81 -39.19
N VAL A 234 7.45 74.98 -39.50
CA VAL A 234 6.86 74.87 -40.86
C VAL A 234 6.09 76.13 -41.26
N ALA A 235 5.50 76.86 -40.30
CA ALA A 235 4.77 78.11 -40.57
C ALA A 235 5.67 79.34 -40.77
N ARG A 236 6.99 79.24 -40.52
CA ARG A 236 7.96 80.33 -40.74
C ARG A 236 8.70 80.26 -42.07
N SER A 237 8.48 79.20 -42.86
CA SER A 237 9.06 79.02 -44.21
C SER A 237 8.04 79.16 -45.35
N ALA A 238 6.83 79.66 -45.07
CA ALA A 238 5.77 79.88 -46.06
C ALA A 238 5.34 81.34 -46.17
N ASN A 239 6.27 82.28 -45.97
CA ASN A 239 6.08 83.71 -46.23
C ASN A 239 7.27 84.26 -47.04
#